data_AF-A0A257PZN8-F1
#
_entry.id   AF-A0A257PZN8-F1
#
_cell.length_a   1.000
_cell.length_b   1.000
_cell.length_c   1.000
_cell.angle_alpha   90.00
_cell.angle_beta   90.00
_cell.angle_gamma   90.00
#
_symmetry.space_group_name_H-M   'P 1'
#
loop_
_entity.id
_entity.type
_entity.pdbx_description
1 polymer ?
#
loop_
_entity_poly.entity_id
_entity_poly.type
_entity_poly.pdbx_seq_one_letter_code
_entity_poly.pdbx_strand_id
1 'polypeptide(L)' 'MSGTRARIKSGKASLIGGIVVGFAAFVLWAACAHELGADTVPWLSVGAVIAAGIGTWIRVADL' A
#
# COMPACT_ATOMS: atom_id res chain seq x y z
N MET A 1 32.58 -8.91 20.48
CA MET A 1 31.77 -9.32 19.31
C MET A 1 30.93 -8.13 18.85
N SER A 2 31.50 -7.24 18.04
CA SER A 2 30.73 -6.15 17.42
C SER A 2 29.99 -6.72 16.21
N GLY A 3 28.71 -7.06 16.41
CA GLY A 3 27.83 -7.37 15.31
C GLY A 3 27.61 -6.10 14.50
N THR A 4 28.32 -5.96 13.39
CA THR A 4 28.00 -4.99 12.35
C THR A 4 26.63 -5.37 11.81
N ARG A 5 25.54 -4.90 12.45
CA ARG A 5 24.23 -4.87 11.82
C ARG A 5 24.43 -4.02 10.58
N ALA A 6 24.62 -4.66 9.43
CA ALA A 6 24.52 -3.98 8.16
C ALA A 6 23.23 -3.18 8.25
N ARG A 7 23.35 -1.85 8.29
CA ARG A 7 22.21 -0.94 8.28
C ARG A 7 21.59 -1.12 6.91
N ILE A 8 20.81 -2.18 6.73
CA ILE A 8 19.98 -2.37 5.54
C ILE A 8 19.20 -1.08 5.45
N LYS A 9 19.39 -0.37 4.34
CA LYS A 9 18.78 0.95 4.10
C LYS A 9 17.28 0.71 3.98
N SER A 10 16.58 0.57 5.12
CA SER A 10 15.17 0.18 5.25
C SER A 10 14.28 1.06 4.38
N GLY A 11 14.73 2.30 4.13
CA GLY A 11 14.04 3.26 3.29
C GLY A 11 13.58 2.76 1.92
N LYS A 12 14.36 1.90 1.24
CA LYS A 12 13.98 1.39 -0.10
C LYS A 12 13.09 0.15 -0.03
N ALA A 13 13.39 -0.79 0.86
CA ALA A 13 12.61 -2.02 1.00
C ALA A 13 11.18 -1.73 1.50
N SER A 14 11.08 -0.85 2.50
CA SER A 14 9.82 -0.37 3.08
C SER A 14 8.94 0.38 2.07
N LEU A 15 9.56 1.15 1.16
CA LEU A 15 8.84 1.86 0.09
C LEU A 15 8.23 0.90 -0.93
N ILE A 16 8.98 -0.14 -1.31
CA ILE A 16 8.48 -1.19 -2.20
C ILE A 16 7.31 -1.93 -1.53
N GLY A 17 7.46 -2.28 -0.25
CA GLY A 17 6.39 -2.93 0.52
C GLY A 17 5.11 -2.10 0.57
N GLY A 18 5.22 -0.80 0.86
CA GLY A 18 4.07 0.11 0.86
C GLY A 18 3.38 0.23 -0.50
N ILE A 19 4.15 0.32 -1.60
CA ILE A 19 3.58 0.38 -2.95
C ILE A 19 2.84 -0.90 -3.31
N VAL A 20 3.45 -2.07 -3.05
CA VAL A 20 2.85 -3.37 -3.38
C VAL A 20 1.54 -3.56 -2.62
N VAL A 21 1.53 -3.27 -1.32
CA VAL A 21 0.31 -3.45 -0.51
C VAL A 21 -0.75 -2.41 -0.86
N GLY A 22 -0.37 -1.16 -1.13
CA GLY A 22 -1.31 -0.15 -1.62
C GLY A 22 -1.97 -0.58 -2.93
N PHE A 23 -1.19 -1.09 -3.89
CA PHE A 23 -1.72 -1.55 -5.16
C PHE A 23 -2.64 -2.77 -5.01
N ALA A 24 -2.25 -3.74 -4.18
CA ALA A 24 -3.08 -4.92 -3.88
C ALA A 24 -4.41 -4.52 -3.22
N ALA A 25 -4.39 -3.58 -2.28
CA ALA A 25 -5.59 -3.06 -1.63
C ALA A 25 -6.51 -2.35 -2.64
N PHE A 26 -5.96 -1.56 -3.56
CA PHE A 26 -6.74 -0.92 -4.61
C PHE A 26 -7.38 -1.91 -5.58
N VAL A 27 -6.63 -2.92 -6.02
CA VAL A 27 -7.15 -3.97 -6.90
C VAL A 27 -8.28 -4.74 -6.23
N LEU A 28 -8.12 -5.08 -4.94
CA LEU A 28 -9.18 -5.73 -4.17
C LEU A 28 -10.42 -4.82 -4.04
N TRP A 29 -10.24 -3.53 -3.77
CA TRP A 29 -11.33 -2.56 -3.74
C TRP A 29 -12.10 -2.52 -5.07
N ALA A 30 -11.38 -2.41 -6.19
CA ALA A 30 -11.98 -2.35 -7.52
C ALA A 30 -12.73 -3.64 -7.87
N ALA A 31 -12.18 -4.81 -7.52
CA ALA A 31 -12.86 -6.09 -7.70
C ALA A 31 -14.17 -6.15 -6.89
N CYS A 32 -14.13 -5.77 -5.61
CA CYS A 32 -15.34 -5.71 -4.78
C CYS A 32 -16.36 -4.70 -5.30
N ALA A 33 -15.91 -3.52 -5.74
CA ALA A 33 -16.79 -2.51 -6.31
C ALA A 33 -17.50 -3.00 -7.57
N HIS A 34 -16.80 -3.74 -8.43
CA HIS A 34 -17.38 -4.32 -9.63
C HIS A 34 -18.42 -5.39 -9.31
N GLU A 35 -18.12 -6.32 -8.41
CA GLU A 35 -19.07 -7.36 -7.97
C GLU A 35 -20.35 -6.77 -7.32
N LEU A 36 -20.24 -5.57 -6.72
CA LEU A 36 -21.36 -4.86 -6.11
C LEU A 36 -22.10 -3.91 -7.08
N GLY A 37 -21.65 -3.80 -8.34
CA GLY A 37 -22.20 -2.84 -9.31
C GLY A 37 -21.97 -1.37 -8.92
N ALA A 38 -20.94 -1.11 -8.11
CA ALA A 38 -20.56 0.21 -7.59
C ALA A 38 -19.26 0.74 -8.22
N ASP A 39 -18.87 0.24 -9.40
CA ASP A 39 -17.65 0.58 -10.15
C ASP A 39 -17.68 1.98 -10.81
N THR A 40 -18.37 2.92 -10.18
CA THR A 40 -18.41 4.33 -10.60
C THR A 40 -17.06 5.02 -10.37
N VAL A 41 -16.72 5.98 -11.23
CA VAL A 41 -15.47 6.76 -11.14
C VAL A 41 -15.26 7.40 -9.75
N PRO A 42 -16.27 8.04 -9.13
CA PRO A 42 -16.11 8.59 -7.79
C PRO A 42 -15.77 7.53 -6.74
N TRP A 43 -16.39 6.35 -6.83
CA TRP A 43 -16.17 5.27 -5.87
C TRP A 43 -14.79 4.61 -6.00
N LEU A 44 -14.32 4.44 -7.24
CA LEU A 44 -12.96 3.99 -7.50
C LEU A 44 -11.93 5.01 -7.00
N SER A 45 -12.23 6.31 -7.12
CA SER A 45 -11.36 7.38 -6.61
C SER A 45 -11.21 7.31 -5.08
N VAL A 46 -12.30 7.02 -4.36
CA VAL A 46 -12.27 6.80 -2.90
C VAL A 46 -11.36 5.62 -2.56
N GLY A 47 -11.50 4.50 -3.27
CA GLY A 47 -10.64 3.34 -3.11
C GLY A 47 -9.16 3.65 -3.35
N ALA A 48 -8.85 4.47 -4.36
CA ALA A 48 -7.48 4.89 -4.66
C ALA A 48 -6.87 5.71 -3.53
N VAL A 49 -7.64 6.63 -2.93
CA VAL A 49 -7.18 7.44 -1.78
C VAL A 49 -6.92 6.56 -0.56
N ILE A 50 -7.84 5.63 -0.26
CA ILE A 50 -7.68 4.68 0.88
C ILE A 50 -6.45 3.79 0.66
N ALA A 51 -6.28 3.25 -0.53
CA ALA A 51 -5.13 2.42 -0.90
C ALA A 51 -3.80 3.17 -0.79
N ALA A 52 -3.74 4.43 -1.22
CA ALA A 52 -2.58 5.29 -1.04
C ALA A 52 -2.28 5.56 0.45
N GLY A 53 -3.32 5.74 1.26
CA GLY A 53 -3.23 5.86 2.72
C GLY A 53 -2.63 4.61 3.37
N ILE A 54 -3.11 3.42 2.99
CA ILE A 54 -2.58 2.13 3.46
C ILE A 54 -1.11 1.98 3.09
N GLY A 55 -0.75 2.21 1.83
CA GLY A 55 0.65 2.10 1.37
C GLY A 55 1.58 3.07 2.10
N THR A 56 1.10 4.29 2.37
CA THR A 56 1.83 5.30 3.15
C THR A 56 1.97 4.88 4.62
N TRP A 57 0.93 4.30 5.23
CA TRP A 57 1.00 3.83 6.62
C TRP A 57 2.00 2.70 6.78
N ILE A 58 2.05 1.75 5.86
CA ILE A 58 3.04 0.66 5.86
C ILE A 58 4.45 1.21 5.77
N ARG A 59 4.65 2.23 4.94
CA ARG A 59 5.93 2.93 4.85
C ARG A 59 6.34 3.56 6.18
N VAL A 60 5.40 4.16 6.91
CA VAL A 60 5.65 4.75 8.24
C VAL A 60 5.88 3.68 9.31
N ALA A 61 5.13 2.57 9.28
CA ALA A 61 5.23 1.51 10.27
C ALA A 61 6.54 0.70 10.18
N ASP A 62 7.17 0.67 9.01
CA ASP A 62 8.41 -0.07 8.73
C ASP A 62 9.66 0.84 8.72
N LEU A 63 9.50 2.13 9.04
CA LEU A 63 10.57 3.11 9.27
C LEU A 63 11.07 3.10 10.71
#